data_AF-A0A396IN27-F1
#
_entry.id   AF-A0A396IN27-F1
#
_cell.length_a   1.000
_cell.length_b   1.000
_cell.length_c   1.000
_cell.angle_alpha   90.00
_cell.angle_beta   90.00
_cell.angle_gamma   90.00
#
_symmetry.space_group_name_H-M   'P 1'
#
loop_
_entity.id
_entity.type
_entity.pdbx_description
1 polymer ?
#
loop_
_entity_poly.entity_id
_entity_poly.type
_entity_poly.pdbx_seq_one_letter_code
_entity_poly.pdbx_strand_id
1 'polypeptide(L)'
;MGGTGKTTLAIKVGIELKESGQFTYAIVTTVSSTPDIKKIQDDIAGPLGLELKDINESDRPGKLWDRLRNGEKILLILDDVWDQNPLLTFDAIGIPKRDNRKGCRVLVTTRSKIMNFDKSIELELLSEDEAWNMFQWYADISKSSPKYVIDKGCKIAKECKQLPIAIVGIASSLKGQQNRVDEWDVTLKSLKKPVSMQDVDPDKVGIFKCLKVSYDNLKNEKAKKLFLLCSVFQEDEEVSIEDLTTISIGAGLFGEDYDTYDDARKDVTVAKNKLLDSCLLSKVRENFVKMHDLIRDVAQWIARKEIRGVNLSNKNQKSLIEKETNIKCLLFKGSYKDLYFCKFDASKLETLIVIENSEENYYMMEIPNSFFENIVKLRVLYLSSYEYSIYDGS
;
A
#
# COMPACT_ATOMS: atom_id res chain seq x y z
N MET A 1 13.68 9.32 -0.12
CA MET A 1 13.54 8.19 0.84
C MET A 1 12.07 7.84 1.07
N GLY A 2 11.73 6.55 1.24
CA GLY A 2 10.37 6.10 1.60
C GLY A 2 10.08 6.27 3.10
N GLY A 3 8.81 6.37 3.49
CA GLY A 3 8.42 6.38 4.92
C GLY A 3 8.61 7.70 5.68
N THR A 4 9.02 8.78 5.00
CA THR A 4 9.26 10.11 5.61
C THR A 4 8.00 10.96 5.80
N GLY A 5 6.82 10.51 5.34
CA GLY A 5 5.57 11.25 5.50
C GLY A 5 5.21 12.25 4.38
N LYS A 6 5.84 12.14 3.21
CA LYS A 6 5.56 13.02 2.04
C LYS A 6 4.08 13.05 1.66
N THR A 7 3.47 11.88 1.49
CA THR A 7 2.03 11.72 1.18
C THR A 7 1.18 12.43 2.24
N THR A 8 1.42 12.15 3.52
CA THR A 8 0.69 12.74 4.64
C THR A 8 0.80 14.26 4.65
N LEU A 9 2.00 14.80 4.45
CA LEU A 9 2.23 16.25 4.42
C LEU A 9 1.53 16.91 3.23
N ALA A 10 1.65 16.33 2.03
CA ALA A 10 1.01 16.85 0.83
C ALA A 10 -0.51 16.89 0.96
N ILE A 11 -1.12 15.79 1.46
CA ILE A 11 -2.55 15.72 1.72
C ILE A 11 -2.95 16.80 2.75
N LYS A 12 -2.23 16.93 3.86
CA LYS A 12 -2.58 17.91 4.91
C LYS A 12 -2.50 19.35 4.41
N VAL A 13 -1.46 19.69 3.65
CA VAL A 13 -1.32 20.99 2.98
C VAL A 13 -2.46 21.21 2.00
N GLY A 14 -2.83 20.20 1.20
CA GLY A 14 -3.97 20.28 0.28
C GLY A 14 -5.29 20.59 0.98
N ILE A 15 -5.57 19.92 2.10
CA ILE A 15 -6.76 20.17 2.92
C ILE A 15 -6.76 21.61 3.46
N GLU A 16 -5.65 22.05 4.06
CA GLU A 16 -5.53 23.39 4.65
C GLU A 16 -5.68 24.51 3.60
N LEU A 17 -5.10 24.33 2.41
CA LEU A 17 -5.20 25.27 1.31
C LEU A 17 -6.62 25.35 0.72
N LYS A 18 -7.37 24.24 0.77
CA LYS A 18 -8.79 24.22 0.40
C LYS A 18 -9.65 24.90 1.47
N GLU A 19 -9.46 24.56 2.74
CA GLU A 19 -10.22 25.12 3.86
C GLU A 19 -10.01 26.63 4.04
N SER A 20 -8.80 27.12 3.77
CA SER A 20 -8.49 28.56 3.78
C SER A 20 -9.01 29.33 2.56
N GLY A 21 -9.63 28.66 1.58
CA GLY A 21 -10.15 29.28 0.36
C GLY A 21 -9.07 29.75 -0.62
N GLN A 22 -7.80 29.37 -0.40
CA GLN A 22 -6.72 29.66 -1.35
C GLN A 22 -6.89 28.87 -2.65
N PHE A 23 -7.43 27.65 -2.55
CA PHE A 23 -7.82 26.82 -3.68
C PHE A 23 -9.29 26.42 -3.57
N THR A 24 -10.01 26.44 -4.69
CA THR A 24 -11.39 25.94 -4.79
C THR A 24 -11.39 24.42 -4.68
N TYR A 25 -10.40 23.77 -5.32
CA TYR A 25 -10.25 22.32 -5.33
C TYR A 25 -8.84 21.92 -4.91
N ALA A 26 -8.73 20.90 -4.08
CA ALA A 26 -7.50 20.17 -3.81
C ALA A 26 -7.79 18.70 -4.10
N ILE A 27 -7.16 18.15 -5.13
CA ILE A 27 -7.45 16.81 -5.67
C ILE A 27 -6.18 15.98 -5.57
N VAL A 28 -6.31 14.78 -5.02
CA VAL A 28 -5.20 13.86 -4.78
C VAL A 28 -5.42 12.62 -5.63
N THR A 29 -4.39 12.17 -6.34
CA THR A 29 -4.38 10.89 -7.05
C THR A 29 -3.01 10.24 -6.87
N THR A 30 -3.01 8.92 -6.70
CA THR A 30 -1.80 8.12 -6.48
C THR A 30 -1.27 7.62 -7.82
N VAL A 31 0.01 7.86 -8.06
CA VAL A 31 0.73 7.41 -9.24
C VAL A 31 1.57 6.19 -8.83
N SER A 32 1.05 5.00 -9.10
CA SER A 32 1.81 3.76 -8.84
C SER A 32 3.00 3.59 -9.80
N SER A 33 3.87 2.62 -9.54
CA SER A 33 5.01 2.30 -10.41
C SER A 33 4.59 1.85 -11.83
N THR A 34 3.37 1.31 -11.98
CA THR A 34 2.69 1.09 -13.25
C THR A 34 1.43 1.97 -13.32
N PRO A 35 1.56 3.24 -13.73
CA PRO A 35 0.46 4.20 -13.70
C PRO A 35 -0.69 3.78 -14.59
N ASP A 36 -1.90 3.83 -14.03
CA ASP A 36 -3.16 3.73 -14.76
C ASP A 36 -3.61 5.15 -15.12
N ILE A 37 -3.33 5.57 -16.35
CA ILE A 37 -3.63 6.94 -16.82
C ILE A 37 -5.13 7.21 -16.77
N LYS A 38 -5.96 6.23 -17.13
CA LYS A 38 -7.41 6.39 -17.15
C LYS A 38 -7.96 6.63 -15.75
N LYS A 39 -7.51 5.84 -14.77
CA LYS A 39 -7.84 6.03 -13.35
C LYS A 39 -7.38 7.40 -12.84
N ILE A 40 -6.15 7.80 -13.15
CA ILE A 40 -5.63 9.13 -12.77
C ILE A 40 -6.54 10.23 -13.35
N GLN A 41 -6.97 10.09 -14.60
CA GLN A 41 -7.90 11.03 -15.24
C GLN A 41 -9.27 11.04 -14.54
N ASP A 42 -9.82 9.88 -14.18
CA ASP A 42 -11.10 9.78 -13.44
C ASP A 42 -11.02 10.41 -12.05
N ASP A 43 -9.94 10.12 -11.30
CA ASP A 43 -9.66 10.69 -9.97
C ASP A 43 -9.61 12.23 -10.03
N ILE A 44 -9.10 12.80 -11.13
CA ILE A 44 -9.05 14.25 -11.35
C ILE A 44 -10.41 14.80 -11.80
N ALA A 45 -11.08 14.12 -12.72
CA ALA A 45 -12.29 14.61 -13.38
C ALA A 45 -13.50 14.62 -12.43
N GLY A 46 -13.67 13.58 -11.61
CA GLY A 46 -14.82 13.42 -10.71
C GLY A 46 -15.03 14.63 -9.79
N PRO A 47 -14.03 15.03 -8.97
CA PRO A 47 -14.15 16.21 -8.10
C PRO A 47 -14.40 17.53 -8.84
N LEU A 48 -14.06 17.60 -10.13
CA LEU A 48 -14.25 18.77 -10.98
C LEU A 48 -15.63 18.80 -11.67
N GLY A 49 -16.47 17.78 -11.43
CA GLY A 49 -17.77 17.62 -12.08
C GLY A 49 -17.66 17.30 -13.57
N LEU A 50 -16.57 16.67 -14.00
CA LEU A 50 -16.34 16.30 -15.39
C LEU A 50 -16.57 14.79 -15.58
N GLU A 51 -17.54 14.44 -16.41
CA GLU A 51 -17.82 13.04 -16.76
C GLU A 51 -16.96 12.61 -17.97
N LEU A 52 -16.16 11.56 -17.79
CA LEU A 52 -15.30 10.99 -18.84
C LEU A 52 -15.75 9.60 -19.31
N LYS A 53 -16.86 9.08 -18.79
CA LYS A 53 -17.32 7.70 -18.99
C LYS A 53 -17.56 7.34 -20.46
N ASP A 54 -18.21 8.22 -21.20
CA ASP A 54 -18.57 8.01 -22.61
C ASP A 54 -17.58 8.70 -23.57
N ILE A 55 -16.40 9.05 -23.08
CA ILE A 55 -15.37 9.76 -23.84
C ILE A 55 -14.29 8.77 -24.26
N ASN A 56 -13.99 8.75 -25.55
CA ASN A 56 -12.87 7.97 -26.10
C ASN A 56 -11.57 8.32 -25.37
N GLU A 57 -10.73 7.30 -25.13
CA GLU A 57 -9.50 7.49 -24.34
C GLU A 57 -8.54 8.52 -24.94
N SER A 58 -8.51 8.64 -26.27
CA SER A 58 -7.75 9.66 -26.99
C SER A 58 -8.21 11.09 -26.69
N ASP A 59 -9.48 11.28 -26.33
CA ASP A 59 -10.11 12.59 -26.18
C ASP A 59 -10.15 13.06 -24.70
N ARG A 60 -10.03 12.11 -23.76
CA ARG A 60 -10.01 12.39 -22.30
C ARG A 60 -8.95 13.42 -21.88
N PRO A 61 -7.69 13.37 -22.38
CA PRO A 61 -6.68 14.37 -22.01
C PRO A 61 -7.10 15.79 -22.41
N GLY A 62 -7.73 15.96 -23.58
CA GLY A 62 -8.19 17.27 -24.05
C GLY A 62 -9.28 17.87 -23.16
N LYS A 63 -10.23 17.03 -22.71
CA LYS A 63 -11.33 17.46 -21.82
C LYS A 63 -10.82 17.92 -20.46
N LEU A 64 -9.91 17.15 -19.86
CA LEU A 64 -9.25 17.56 -18.62
C LEU A 64 -8.45 18.83 -18.81
N TRP A 65 -7.74 18.95 -19.93
CA TRP A 65 -6.93 20.12 -20.23
C TRP A 65 -7.75 21.40 -20.37
N ASP A 66 -8.93 21.35 -20.98
CA ASP A 66 -9.84 22.49 -21.02
C ASP A 66 -10.40 22.82 -19.63
N ARG A 67 -10.82 21.80 -18.87
CA ARG A 67 -11.36 21.96 -17.51
C ARG A 67 -10.35 22.58 -16.54
N LEU A 68 -9.08 22.22 -16.65
CA LEU A 68 -8.00 22.68 -15.77
C LEU A 68 -7.49 24.10 -16.11
N ARG A 69 -7.93 24.70 -17.22
CA ARG A 69 -7.53 26.05 -17.64
C ARG A 69 -8.64 27.09 -17.60
N ASN A 70 -9.80 26.74 -17.06
CA ASN A 70 -10.96 27.62 -16.95
C ASN A 70 -10.74 28.83 -16.00
N GLY A 71 -9.61 28.87 -15.28
CA GLY A 71 -9.24 29.97 -14.36
C GLY A 71 -9.54 29.68 -12.90
N GLU A 72 -10.19 28.56 -12.57
CA GLU A 72 -10.41 28.16 -11.18
C GLU A 72 -9.11 27.78 -10.48
N LYS A 73 -9.07 28.02 -9.16
CA LYS A 73 -7.90 27.70 -8.34
C LYS A 73 -7.93 26.21 -7.98
N ILE A 74 -7.16 25.42 -8.71
CA ILE A 74 -7.11 23.95 -8.58
C ILE A 74 -5.70 23.53 -8.14
N LEU A 75 -5.59 22.80 -7.04
CA LEU A 75 -4.36 22.13 -6.64
C LEU A 75 -4.50 20.64 -6.97
N LEU A 76 -3.65 20.14 -7.87
CA LEU A 76 -3.50 18.72 -8.13
C LEU A 76 -2.31 18.19 -7.34
N ILE A 77 -2.49 17.10 -6.61
CA ILE A 77 -1.46 16.41 -5.86
C ILE A 77 -1.28 15.03 -6.50
N LEU A 78 -0.16 14.84 -7.20
CA LEU A 78 0.23 13.56 -7.78
C LEU A 78 1.16 12.86 -6.80
N ASP A 79 0.63 11.85 -6.12
CA ASP A 79 1.33 11.16 -5.03
C ASP A 79 2.18 9.98 -5.54
N ASP A 80 3.37 9.81 -4.97
CA ASP A 80 4.35 8.74 -5.21
C ASP A 80 4.80 8.56 -6.67
N VAL A 81 5.03 9.66 -7.41
CA VAL A 81 5.49 9.60 -8.82
C VAL A 81 6.88 8.97 -8.96
N TRP A 82 7.01 8.00 -9.87
CA TRP A 82 8.25 7.28 -10.18
C TRP A 82 8.92 7.80 -11.47
N ASP A 83 10.22 8.11 -11.40
CA ASP A 83 11.00 8.70 -12.52
C ASP A 83 11.17 7.81 -13.76
N GLN A 84 10.91 6.51 -13.66
CA GLN A 84 11.29 5.54 -14.70
C GLN A 84 10.19 5.26 -15.73
N ASN A 85 9.05 5.97 -15.69
CA ASN A 85 7.93 5.63 -16.57
C ASN A 85 7.78 6.61 -17.76
N PRO A 86 8.19 6.23 -18.98
CA PRO A 86 8.06 7.08 -20.17
C PRO A 86 6.61 7.32 -20.59
N LEU A 87 5.64 6.54 -20.09
CA LEU A 87 4.22 6.68 -20.40
C LEU A 87 3.52 7.77 -19.56
N LEU A 88 4.11 8.13 -18.41
CA LEU A 88 3.52 9.12 -17.52
C LEU A 88 4.02 10.52 -17.89
N THR A 89 3.29 11.19 -18.77
CA THR A 89 3.49 12.61 -19.05
C THR A 89 2.28 13.43 -18.61
N PHE A 90 2.51 14.68 -18.20
CA PHE A 90 1.41 15.61 -17.95
C PHE A 90 0.50 15.76 -19.18
N ASP A 91 1.08 15.70 -20.39
CA ASP A 91 0.34 15.75 -21.65
C ASP A 91 -0.60 14.52 -21.79
N ALA A 92 -0.14 13.31 -21.46
CA ALA A 92 -0.97 12.09 -21.50
C ALA A 92 -2.12 12.11 -20.47
N ILE A 93 -1.92 12.73 -19.31
CA ILE A 93 -2.99 12.90 -18.32
C ILE A 93 -3.97 14.01 -18.75
N GLY A 94 -3.53 14.97 -19.55
CA GLY A 94 -4.31 16.18 -19.85
C GLY A 94 -4.04 17.34 -18.89
N ILE A 95 -2.93 17.30 -18.14
CA ILE A 95 -2.52 18.39 -17.26
C ILE A 95 -1.80 19.46 -18.11
N PRO A 96 -2.28 20.72 -18.13
CA PRO A 96 -1.69 21.76 -18.96
C PRO A 96 -0.22 22.02 -18.71
N LYS A 97 0.50 22.53 -19.73
CA LYS A 97 1.84 23.09 -19.56
C LYS A 97 1.80 24.36 -18.72
N ARG A 98 2.91 24.69 -18.08
CA ARG A 98 3.02 25.77 -17.07
C ARG A 98 2.43 27.10 -17.54
N ASP A 99 2.79 27.53 -18.74
CA ASP A 99 2.36 28.82 -19.32
C ASP A 99 0.84 28.91 -19.54
N ASN A 100 0.17 27.76 -19.57
CA ASN A 100 -1.25 27.64 -19.81
C ASN A 100 -2.07 27.37 -18.54
N ARG A 101 -1.44 27.24 -17.36
CA ARG A 101 -2.13 26.95 -16.08
C ARG A 101 -2.65 28.23 -15.42
N LYS A 102 -3.82 28.70 -15.83
CA LYS A 102 -4.54 29.75 -15.12
C LYS A 102 -5.22 29.15 -13.88
N GLY A 103 -4.70 29.43 -12.69
CA GLY A 103 -5.27 28.95 -11.41
C GLY A 103 -4.90 27.51 -11.02
N CYS A 104 -4.47 26.68 -11.97
CA CYS A 104 -4.02 25.30 -11.69
C CYS A 104 -2.56 25.25 -11.17
N ARG A 105 -2.34 24.51 -10.08
CA ARG A 105 -1.02 24.19 -9.50
C ARG A 105 -0.90 22.69 -9.34
N VAL A 106 0.31 22.16 -9.51
CA VAL A 106 0.58 20.73 -9.34
C VAL A 106 1.67 20.57 -8.30
N LEU A 107 1.38 19.78 -7.27
CA LEU A 107 2.31 19.28 -6.28
C LEU A 107 2.59 17.81 -6.61
N VAL A 108 3.84 17.41 -6.60
CA VAL A 108 4.24 16.02 -6.83
C VAL A 108 4.99 15.54 -5.60
N THR A 109 4.62 14.38 -5.08
CA THR A 109 5.45 13.67 -4.11
C THR A 109 6.19 12.56 -4.85
N THR A 110 7.45 12.35 -4.48
CA THR A 110 8.32 11.38 -5.15
C THR A 110 9.48 11.01 -4.22
N ARG A 111 10.10 9.86 -4.50
CA ARG A 111 11.25 9.35 -3.75
C ARG A 111 12.57 9.71 -4.41
N SER A 112 12.54 10.06 -5.69
CA SER A 112 13.70 10.41 -6.50
C SER A 112 13.76 11.92 -6.74
N LYS A 113 14.95 12.42 -7.05
CA LYS A 113 15.15 13.85 -7.32
C LYS A 113 14.83 14.12 -8.78
N ILE A 114 13.60 14.55 -9.05
CA ILE A 114 13.17 14.88 -10.41
C ILE A 114 13.68 16.28 -10.78
N MET A 115 14.52 16.37 -11.82
CA MET A 115 15.20 17.62 -12.19
C MET A 115 14.32 18.64 -12.94
N ASN A 116 13.09 18.27 -13.31
CA ASN A 116 12.23 19.08 -14.19
C ASN A 116 11.17 19.93 -13.45
N PHE A 117 11.30 20.16 -12.13
CA PHE A 117 10.37 20.99 -11.34
C PHE A 117 10.97 22.35 -10.95
N ASP A 118 10.14 23.40 -10.95
CA ASP A 118 10.57 24.78 -10.62
C ASP A 118 11.09 24.90 -9.18
N LYS A 119 10.46 24.16 -8.26
CA LYS A 119 10.81 24.13 -6.84
C LYS A 119 10.72 22.70 -6.36
N SER A 120 11.78 22.23 -5.71
CA SER A 120 11.82 20.98 -4.99
C SER A 120 11.95 21.28 -3.50
N ILE A 121 11.12 20.66 -2.68
CA ILE A 121 11.24 20.69 -1.22
C ILE A 121 11.71 19.30 -0.80
N GLU A 122 12.91 19.23 -0.24
CA GLU A 122 13.41 18.01 0.36
C GLU A 122 12.76 17.85 1.74
N LEU A 123 12.04 16.75 1.94
CA LEU A 123 11.47 16.44 3.24
C LEU A 123 12.52 15.72 4.08
N GLU A 124 13.06 16.44 5.05
CA GLU A 124 14.03 15.93 6.00
C GLU A 124 13.40 14.89 6.95
N LEU A 125 14.26 14.17 7.68
CA LEU A 125 13.83 13.31 8.78
C LEU A 125 13.25 14.16 9.91
N LEU A 126 12.38 13.58 10.75
CA LEU A 126 11.89 14.26 11.95
C LEU A 126 13.07 14.65 12.85
N SER A 127 12.99 15.77 13.54
CA SER A 127 13.91 16.04 14.65
C SER A 127 13.76 14.99 15.77
N GLU A 128 14.76 14.86 16.66
CA GLU A 128 14.65 13.92 17.79
C GLU A 128 13.42 14.21 18.67
N ASP A 129 13.08 15.49 18.85
CA ASP A 129 11.93 15.93 19.63
C ASP A 129 10.60 15.59 18.94
N GLU A 130 10.49 15.84 17.63
CA GLU A 130 9.30 15.45 16.85
C GLU A 130 9.12 13.93 16.82
N ALA A 131 10.21 13.19 16.65
CA ALA A 131 10.20 11.72 16.67
C ALA A 131 9.74 11.19 18.03
N TRP A 132 10.21 11.78 19.13
CA TRP A 132 9.79 11.43 20.48
C TRP A 132 8.33 11.78 20.74
N ASN A 133 7.89 12.98 20.37
CA ASN A 133 6.49 13.41 20.50
C ASN A 133 5.54 12.46 19.74
N MET A 134 5.90 12.08 18.51
CA MET A 134 5.15 11.09 17.73
C MET A 134 5.14 9.73 18.42
N PHE A 135 6.27 9.26 18.94
CA PHE A 135 6.34 8.00 19.67
C PHE A 135 5.40 8.01 20.88
N GLN A 136 5.40 9.08 21.69
CA GLN A 136 4.54 9.21 22.85
C GLN A 136 3.06 9.12 22.48
N TRP A 137 2.67 9.80 21.39
CA TRP A 137 1.30 9.77 20.89
C TRP A 137 0.83 8.36 20.54
N TYR A 138 1.61 7.63 19.74
CA TYR A 138 1.22 6.30 19.27
C TYR A 138 1.37 5.20 20.33
N ALA A 139 2.30 5.34 21.27
CA ALA A 139 2.46 4.42 22.39
C ALA A 139 1.53 4.72 23.58
N ASP A 140 0.73 5.79 23.50
CA ASP A 140 -0.12 6.28 24.59
C ASP A 140 0.70 6.51 25.88
N ILE A 141 1.79 7.27 25.74
CA ILE A 141 2.67 7.70 26.83
C ILE A 141 2.36 9.16 27.14
N SER A 142 2.14 9.44 28.42
CA SER A 142 1.97 10.79 28.92
C SER A 142 3.10 11.16 29.90
N LYS A 143 3.10 12.41 30.37
CA LYS A 143 4.07 12.86 31.39
C LYS A 143 3.93 12.13 32.73
N SER A 144 2.79 11.49 32.99
CA SER A 144 2.54 10.70 34.20
C SER A 144 2.87 9.22 34.05
N SER A 145 3.26 8.76 32.85
CA SER A 145 3.69 7.39 32.64
C SER A 145 4.91 7.05 33.50
N PRO A 146 5.09 5.77 33.89
CA PRO A 146 6.23 5.35 34.69
C PRO A 146 7.56 5.77 34.05
N LYS A 147 8.51 6.25 34.87
CA LYS A 147 9.81 6.75 34.38
C LYS A 147 10.53 5.75 33.48
N TYR A 148 10.46 4.47 33.79
CA TYR A 148 11.09 3.43 32.96
C TYR A 148 10.49 3.35 31.54
N VAL A 149 9.19 3.62 31.37
CA VAL A 149 8.51 3.63 30.06
C VAL A 149 9.00 4.82 29.24
N ILE A 150 9.12 5.99 29.87
CA ILE A 150 9.66 7.20 29.24
C ILE A 150 11.12 6.99 28.81
N ASP A 151 11.96 6.51 29.73
CA ASP A 151 13.40 6.29 29.48
C ASP A 151 13.65 5.25 28.39
N LYS A 152 12.88 4.14 28.37
CA LYS A 152 12.98 3.12 27.33
C LYS A 152 12.36 3.58 26.02
N GLY A 153 11.20 4.23 26.05
CA GLY A 153 10.54 4.78 24.87
C GLY A 153 11.43 5.73 24.11
N CYS A 154 12.12 6.65 24.81
CA CYS A 154 13.07 7.55 24.18
C CYS A 154 14.20 6.79 23.46
N LYS A 155 14.76 5.75 24.10
CA LYS A 155 15.80 4.90 23.49
C LYS A 155 15.28 4.14 22.27
N ILE A 156 14.05 3.62 22.34
CA ILE A 156 13.40 2.90 21.24
C ILE A 156 13.12 3.85 20.06
N ALA A 157 12.62 5.05 20.31
CA ALA A 157 12.37 6.05 19.28
C ALA A 157 13.66 6.40 18.50
N LYS A 158 14.81 6.47 19.19
CA LYS A 158 16.12 6.68 18.54
C LYS A 158 16.53 5.54 17.60
N GLU A 159 16.12 4.30 17.88
CA GLU A 159 16.37 3.17 16.97
C GLU A 159 15.53 3.24 15.68
N CYS A 160 14.43 4.01 15.68
CA CYS A 160 13.53 4.18 14.53
C CYS A 160 14.06 5.13 13.45
N LYS A 161 15.29 5.65 13.61
CA LYS A 161 15.97 6.51 12.62
C LYS A 161 15.16 7.73 12.20
N GLN A 162 14.36 8.29 13.12
CA GLN A 162 13.54 9.48 12.90
C GLN A 162 12.53 9.34 11.74
N LEU A 163 12.19 8.11 11.34
CA LEU A 163 11.24 7.82 10.27
C LEU A 163 9.82 7.64 10.85
N PRO A 164 8.83 8.43 10.43
CA PRO A 164 7.45 8.30 10.89
C PRO A 164 6.92 6.87 10.85
N ILE A 165 7.07 6.17 9.71
CA ILE A 165 6.51 4.82 9.54
C ILE A 165 7.12 3.80 10.53
N ALA A 166 8.40 3.93 10.87
CA ALA A 166 9.09 3.05 11.82
C ALA A 166 8.65 3.35 13.27
N ILE A 167 8.55 4.65 13.60
CA ILE A 167 8.09 5.14 14.89
C ILE A 167 6.66 4.66 15.15
N VAL A 168 5.75 4.91 14.22
CA VAL A 168 4.34 4.53 14.32
C VAL A 168 4.18 3.03 14.53
N GLY A 169 4.89 2.20 13.75
CA GLY A 169 4.79 0.74 13.86
C GLY A 169 5.26 0.20 15.22
N ILE A 170 6.42 0.66 15.72
CA ILE A 170 6.94 0.20 17.02
C ILE A 170 6.12 0.77 18.18
N ALA A 171 5.83 2.07 18.18
CA ALA A 171 5.09 2.73 19.24
C ALA A 171 3.70 2.09 19.42
N SER A 172 2.98 1.88 18.31
CA SER A 172 1.66 1.24 18.34
C SER A 172 1.73 -0.21 18.86
N SER A 173 2.80 -0.94 18.55
CA SER A 173 2.99 -2.31 19.06
C SER A 173 3.18 -2.39 20.58
N LEU A 174 3.61 -1.28 21.21
CA LEU A 174 3.83 -1.17 22.66
C LEU A 174 2.66 -0.50 23.41
N LYS A 175 1.66 -0.01 22.68
CA LYS A 175 0.47 0.60 23.26
C LYS A 175 -0.27 -0.38 24.17
N GLY A 176 -0.64 0.07 25.36
CA GLY A 176 -1.30 -0.77 26.36
C GLY A 176 -0.37 -1.72 27.12
N GLN A 177 0.96 -1.65 26.89
CA GLN A 177 1.97 -2.47 27.56
C GLN A 177 2.80 -1.67 28.57
N GLN A 178 2.32 -0.51 29.03
CA GLN A 178 3.04 0.41 29.92
C GLN A 178 3.32 -0.16 31.33
N ASN A 179 2.73 -1.31 31.68
CA ASN A 179 2.98 -2.01 32.94
C ASN A 179 3.86 -3.27 32.76
N ARG A 180 4.32 -3.56 31.54
CA ARG A 180 5.03 -4.79 31.19
C ARG A 180 6.48 -4.51 30.88
N VAL A 181 7.27 -4.29 31.94
CA VAL A 181 8.69 -3.90 31.87
C VAL A 181 9.50 -4.76 30.89
N ASP A 182 9.27 -6.07 30.93
CA ASP A 182 9.98 -7.06 30.11
C ASP A 182 9.70 -6.91 28.61
N GLU A 183 8.47 -6.54 28.22
CA GLU A 183 8.11 -6.34 26.80
C GLU A 183 8.89 -5.16 26.18
N TRP A 184 9.08 -4.09 26.96
CA TRP A 184 9.90 -2.95 26.56
C TRP A 184 11.39 -3.30 26.50
N ASP A 185 11.89 -4.12 27.43
CA ASP A 185 13.29 -4.56 27.43
C ASP A 185 13.60 -5.49 26.25
N VAL A 186 12.72 -6.47 26.00
CA VAL A 186 12.84 -7.39 24.86
C VAL A 186 12.78 -6.61 23.55
N THR A 187 11.88 -5.64 23.43
CA THR A 187 11.77 -4.77 22.24
C THR A 187 13.06 -3.98 22.02
N LEU A 188 13.55 -3.27 23.04
CA LEU A 188 14.79 -2.48 22.93
C LEU A 188 16.00 -3.37 22.63
N LYS A 189 16.11 -4.54 23.26
CA LYS A 189 17.18 -5.51 23.00
C LYS A 189 17.15 -6.02 21.57
N SER A 190 15.97 -6.35 21.05
CA SER A 190 15.77 -6.79 19.66
C SER A 190 16.18 -5.70 18.68
N LEU A 191 15.82 -4.44 18.95
CA LEU A 191 16.21 -3.28 18.13
C LEU A 191 17.69 -2.94 18.20
N LYS A 192 18.42 -3.34 19.25
CA LYS A 192 19.87 -3.13 19.34
C LYS A 192 20.70 -4.29 18.80
N LYS A 193 20.14 -5.50 18.75
CA LYS A 193 20.85 -6.69 18.27
C LYS A 193 21.31 -6.52 16.81
N PRO A 194 22.58 -6.68 16.44
CA PRO A 194 22.99 -6.65 15.04
C PRO A 194 22.27 -7.76 14.27
N VAL A 195 21.68 -7.44 13.13
CA VAL A 195 21.03 -8.43 12.26
C VAL A 195 21.59 -8.24 10.86
N SER A 196 22.24 -9.29 10.35
CA SER A 196 22.47 -9.41 8.91
C SER A 196 21.14 -9.80 8.28
N MET A 197 20.55 -8.89 7.52
CA MET A 197 19.37 -9.15 6.72
C MET A 197 19.83 -9.38 5.29
N GLN A 198 19.97 -10.65 4.90
CA GLN A 198 20.21 -11.02 3.51
C GLN A 198 19.07 -10.48 2.63
N ASP A 199 19.41 -10.05 1.42
CA ASP A 199 18.49 -9.50 0.43
C ASP A 199 17.76 -8.20 0.83
N VAL A 200 18.27 -7.48 1.84
CA VAL A 200 17.77 -6.16 2.24
C VAL A 200 18.84 -5.10 1.96
N ASP A 201 18.42 -4.02 1.33
CA ASP A 201 19.24 -2.83 1.11
C ASP A 201 19.82 -2.32 2.45
N PRO A 202 21.15 -2.12 2.58
CA PRO A 202 21.77 -1.58 3.79
C PRO A 202 21.07 -0.34 4.36
N ASP A 203 20.57 0.54 3.50
CA ASP A 203 19.90 1.78 3.89
C ASP A 203 18.49 1.53 4.47
N LYS A 204 17.89 0.37 4.15
CA LYS A 204 16.58 -0.07 4.66
C LYS A 204 16.66 -0.98 5.88
N VAL A 205 17.84 -1.47 6.28
CA VAL A 205 17.97 -2.44 7.39
C VAL A 205 17.36 -1.90 8.70
N GLY A 206 17.60 -0.62 9.02
CA GLY A 206 17.08 -0.01 10.26
C GLY A 206 15.55 0.00 10.32
N ILE A 207 14.90 0.38 9.21
CA ILE A 207 13.44 0.42 9.13
C ILE A 207 12.83 -0.98 9.08
N PHE A 208 13.45 -1.92 8.34
CA PHE A 208 13.01 -3.32 8.30
C PHE A 208 13.02 -3.93 9.70
N LYS A 209 14.07 -3.65 10.47
CA LYS A 209 14.19 -4.13 11.85
C LYS A 209 13.08 -3.60 12.75
N CYS A 210 12.73 -2.32 12.64
CA CYS A 210 11.64 -1.73 13.42
C CYS A 210 10.30 -2.37 13.06
N LEU A 211 9.98 -2.44 11.77
CA LEU A 211 8.71 -3.02 11.31
C LEU A 211 8.62 -4.52 11.60
N LYS A 212 9.74 -5.25 11.51
CA LYS A 212 9.80 -6.66 11.92
C LYS A 212 9.51 -6.83 13.42
N VAL A 213 10.12 -6.02 14.28
CA VAL A 213 9.85 -6.11 15.73
C VAL A 213 8.40 -5.76 16.04
N SER A 214 7.80 -4.79 15.32
CA SER A 214 6.36 -4.51 15.41
C SER A 214 5.51 -5.74 15.05
N TYR A 215 5.87 -6.44 13.96
CA TYR A 215 5.24 -7.71 13.59
C TYR A 215 5.46 -8.82 14.63
N ASP A 216 6.67 -8.98 15.16
CA ASP A 216 6.99 -10.01 16.17
C ASP A 216 6.19 -9.77 17.46
N ASN A 217 5.91 -8.50 17.79
CA ASN A 217 5.08 -8.08 18.92
C ASN A 217 3.58 -8.35 18.71
N LEU A 218 3.11 -8.71 17.51
CA LEU A 218 1.73 -9.16 17.30
C LEU A 218 1.52 -10.49 18.05
N LYS A 219 0.81 -10.45 19.17
CA LYS A 219 0.50 -11.65 19.96
C LYS A 219 -0.56 -12.55 19.32
N ASN A 220 -1.16 -12.12 18.22
CA ASN A 220 -2.22 -12.83 17.54
C ASN A 220 -1.68 -13.47 16.25
N GLU A 221 -1.58 -14.81 16.24
CA GLU A 221 -1.04 -15.56 15.10
C GLU A 221 -1.94 -15.48 13.86
N LYS A 222 -3.27 -15.35 14.02
CA LYS A 222 -4.20 -15.12 12.90
C LYS A 222 -3.94 -13.75 12.25
N ALA A 223 -3.66 -12.71 13.05
CA ALA A 223 -3.27 -11.39 12.55
C ALA A 223 -1.91 -11.43 11.83
N LYS A 224 -0.93 -12.20 12.33
CA LYS A 224 0.35 -12.40 11.63
C LYS A 224 0.16 -13.06 10.27
N LYS A 225 -0.66 -14.12 10.19
CA LYS A 225 -0.98 -14.78 8.91
C LYS A 225 -1.68 -13.82 7.94
N LEU A 226 -2.66 -13.07 8.43
CA LEU A 226 -3.38 -12.07 7.63
C LEU A 226 -2.43 -10.97 7.13
N PHE A 227 -1.51 -10.49 7.97
CA PHE A 227 -0.48 -9.53 7.59
C PHE A 227 0.39 -10.03 6.43
N LEU A 228 0.85 -11.29 6.49
CA LEU A 228 1.62 -11.87 5.40
C LEU A 228 0.79 -11.99 4.12
N LEU A 229 -0.47 -12.43 4.22
CA LEU A 229 -1.37 -12.51 3.05
C LEU A 229 -1.57 -11.14 2.39
N CYS A 230 -1.79 -10.07 3.17
CA CYS A 230 -1.97 -8.71 2.63
C CYS A 230 -0.79 -8.25 1.76
N SER A 231 0.41 -8.81 1.94
CA SER A 231 1.59 -8.46 1.16
C SER A 231 1.57 -8.98 -0.29
N VAL A 232 0.60 -9.83 -0.63
CA VAL A 232 0.40 -10.34 -2.00
C VAL A 232 -0.15 -9.26 -2.94
N PHE A 233 -0.92 -8.31 -2.42
CA PHE A 233 -1.47 -7.20 -3.19
C PHE A 233 -0.38 -6.21 -3.61
N GLN A 234 -0.66 -5.36 -4.60
CA GLN A 234 0.32 -4.43 -5.14
C GLN A 234 0.62 -3.27 -4.18
N GLU A 235 1.70 -2.56 -4.46
CA GLU A 235 2.01 -1.31 -3.77
C GLU A 235 0.84 -0.33 -3.92
N ASP A 236 0.47 0.26 -2.80
CA ASP A 236 -0.61 1.22 -2.67
C ASP A 236 -2.03 0.73 -3.05
N GLU A 237 -2.22 -0.57 -3.25
CA GLU A 237 -3.52 -1.14 -3.59
C GLU A 237 -4.50 -1.06 -2.42
N GLU A 238 -5.69 -0.51 -2.70
CA GLU A 238 -6.83 -0.56 -1.78
C GLU A 238 -7.53 -1.91 -1.96
N VAL A 239 -7.53 -2.71 -0.90
CA VAL A 239 -8.09 -4.06 -0.91
C VAL A 239 -9.43 -4.07 -0.19
N SER A 240 -10.46 -4.60 -0.84
CA SER A 240 -11.77 -4.79 -0.22
C SER A 240 -11.64 -5.71 0.99
N ILE A 241 -12.27 -5.32 2.09
CA ILE A 241 -12.34 -6.16 3.29
C ILE A 241 -13.04 -7.48 2.98
N GLU A 242 -14.01 -7.49 2.06
CA GLU A 242 -14.75 -8.69 1.68
C GLU A 242 -13.87 -9.68 0.93
N ASP A 243 -13.08 -9.20 -0.04
CA ASP A 243 -12.16 -10.02 -0.82
C ASP A 243 -11.08 -10.61 0.07
N LEU A 244 -10.49 -9.77 0.93
CA LEU A 244 -9.50 -10.20 1.90
C LEU A 244 -10.07 -11.26 2.86
N THR A 245 -11.33 -11.11 3.29
CA THR A 245 -12.02 -12.07 4.16
C THR A 245 -12.22 -13.40 3.44
N THR A 246 -12.72 -13.37 2.21
CA THR A 246 -12.97 -14.56 1.40
C THR A 246 -11.68 -15.33 1.13
N ILE A 247 -10.63 -14.65 0.66
CA ILE A 247 -9.33 -15.26 0.37
C ILE A 247 -8.71 -15.84 1.63
N SER A 248 -8.74 -15.11 2.75
CA SER A 248 -8.07 -15.53 3.99
C SER A 248 -8.74 -16.73 4.67
N ILE A 249 -10.07 -16.82 4.60
CA ILE A 249 -10.82 -17.99 5.07
C ILE A 249 -10.56 -19.19 4.15
N GLY A 250 -10.67 -19.02 2.83
CA GLY A 250 -10.40 -20.10 1.87
C GLY A 250 -8.98 -20.65 1.97
N ALA A 251 -7.99 -19.79 2.25
CA ALA A 251 -6.60 -20.20 2.44
C ALA A 251 -6.38 -20.94 3.78
N GLY A 252 -7.41 -21.07 4.61
CA GLY A 252 -7.37 -21.75 5.91
C GLY A 252 -6.52 -21.03 6.94
N LEU A 253 -6.29 -19.72 6.79
CA LEU A 253 -5.44 -18.96 7.74
C LEU A 253 -6.03 -18.94 9.15
N PHE A 254 -7.36 -19.06 9.22
CA PHE A 254 -8.16 -18.95 10.43
C PHE A 254 -8.55 -20.31 11.03
N GLY A 255 -8.14 -21.43 10.42
CA GLY A 255 -8.58 -22.78 10.82
C GLY A 255 -9.83 -23.22 10.04
N GLU A 256 -10.19 -24.49 10.17
CA GLU A 256 -11.32 -25.12 9.45
C GLU A 256 -12.45 -25.55 10.40
N ASP A 257 -12.24 -25.41 11.72
CA ASP A 257 -13.13 -25.91 12.76
C ASP A 257 -14.26 -24.91 13.12
N TYR A 258 -14.87 -24.27 12.12
CA TYR A 258 -15.98 -23.33 12.35
C TYR A 258 -17.33 -23.98 12.05
N ASP A 259 -18.31 -23.74 12.93
CA ASP A 259 -19.70 -24.15 12.71
C ASP A 259 -20.35 -23.37 11.56
N THR A 260 -19.95 -22.10 11.38
CA THR A 260 -20.48 -21.23 10.32
C THR A 260 -19.40 -20.35 9.69
N TYR A 261 -19.63 -19.94 8.45
CA TYR A 261 -18.79 -18.96 7.77
C TYR A 261 -18.74 -17.61 8.52
N ASP A 262 -19.83 -17.21 9.17
CA ASP A 262 -19.89 -15.96 9.93
C ASP A 262 -18.93 -15.94 11.13
N ASP A 263 -18.72 -17.09 11.78
CA ASP A 263 -17.76 -17.20 12.88
C ASP A 263 -16.31 -17.04 12.39
N ALA A 264 -15.99 -17.61 11.23
CA ALA A 264 -14.69 -17.36 10.59
C ALA A 264 -14.49 -15.88 10.23
N ARG A 265 -15.54 -15.20 9.72
CA ARG A 265 -15.50 -13.75 9.40
C ARG A 265 -15.25 -12.88 10.63
N LYS A 266 -15.82 -13.24 11.79
CA LYS A 266 -15.58 -12.52 13.06
C LYS A 266 -14.09 -12.57 13.43
N ASP A 267 -13.46 -13.73 13.28
CA ASP A 267 -12.04 -13.88 13.56
C ASP A 267 -11.15 -13.11 12.58
N VAL A 268 -11.51 -13.09 11.29
CA VAL A 268 -10.86 -12.20 10.30
C VAL A 268 -10.99 -10.74 10.74
N THR A 269 -12.16 -10.32 11.18
CA THR A 269 -12.41 -8.95 11.66
C THR A 269 -11.55 -8.61 12.87
N VAL A 270 -11.42 -9.52 13.84
CA VAL A 270 -10.53 -9.34 15.01
C VAL A 270 -9.07 -9.22 14.56
N ALA A 271 -8.61 -10.10 13.68
CA ALA A 271 -7.24 -10.07 13.14
C ALA A 271 -6.95 -8.76 12.39
N LYS A 272 -7.86 -8.34 11.50
CA LYS A 272 -7.79 -7.05 10.79
C LYS A 272 -7.72 -5.88 11.77
N ASN A 273 -8.59 -5.84 12.76
CA ASN A 273 -8.61 -4.75 13.76
C ASN A 273 -7.28 -4.70 14.53
N LYS A 274 -6.67 -5.85 14.86
CA LYS A 274 -5.33 -5.87 15.47
C LYS A 274 -4.25 -5.29 14.57
N LEU A 275 -4.32 -5.50 13.27
CA LEU A 275 -3.38 -4.90 12.32
C LEU A 275 -3.60 -3.38 12.16
N LEU A 276 -4.86 -2.92 12.18
CA LEU A 276 -5.21 -1.50 12.19
C LEU A 276 -4.72 -0.82 13.48
N ASP A 277 -4.99 -1.42 14.64
CA ASP A 277 -4.55 -0.92 15.96
C ASP A 277 -3.02 -0.83 16.06
N SER A 278 -2.32 -1.75 15.39
CA SER A 278 -0.85 -1.78 15.33
C SER A 278 -0.27 -0.87 14.23
N CYS A 279 -1.12 -0.15 13.48
CA CYS A 279 -0.76 0.67 12.33
C CYS A 279 0.03 -0.08 11.23
N LEU A 280 -0.14 -1.41 11.15
CA LEU A 280 0.43 -2.26 10.10
C LEU A 280 -0.48 -2.35 8.87
N LEU A 281 -1.75 -1.98 9.04
CA LEU A 281 -2.69 -1.67 7.97
C LEU A 281 -3.30 -0.29 8.24
N SER A 282 -3.76 0.35 7.17
CA SER A 282 -4.56 1.59 7.23
C SER A 282 -5.95 1.32 6.69
N LYS A 283 -6.97 1.88 7.34
CA LYS A 283 -8.34 1.89 6.80
C LYS A 283 -8.43 2.95 5.72
N VAL A 284 -8.99 2.59 4.57
CA VAL A 284 -9.25 3.51 3.46
C VAL A 284 -10.71 3.35 3.08
N ARG A 285 -11.44 4.47 2.92
CA ARG A 285 -12.90 4.46 2.76
C ARG A 285 -13.57 3.65 3.89
N GLU A 286 -14.84 3.28 3.75
CA GLU A 286 -15.52 2.50 4.80
C GLU A 286 -15.12 1.01 4.80
N ASN A 287 -14.92 0.43 3.62
CA ASN A 287 -14.81 -1.02 3.43
C ASN A 287 -13.49 -1.50 2.80
N PHE A 288 -12.46 -0.66 2.76
CA PHE A 288 -11.15 -1.01 2.20
C PHE A 288 -10.03 -0.87 3.23
N VAL A 289 -8.95 -1.62 3.01
CA VAL A 289 -7.70 -1.52 3.75
C VAL A 289 -6.54 -1.38 2.79
N LYS A 290 -5.45 -0.79 3.28
CA LYS A 290 -4.22 -0.55 2.52
C LYS A 290 -3.01 -0.91 3.36
N MET A 291 -2.02 -1.56 2.76
CA MET A 291 -0.72 -1.82 3.37
C MET A 291 0.32 -0.85 2.79
N HIS A 292 1.04 -0.15 3.65
CA HIS A 292 2.14 0.74 3.23
C HIS A 292 3.25 -0.09 2.58
N ASP A 293 3.85 0.42 1.50
CA ASP A 293 4.86 -0.29 0.69
C ASP A 293 6.05 -0.85 1.51
N LEU A 294 6.65 -0.07 2.42
CA LEU A 294 7.73 -0.55 3.29
C LEU A 294 7.28 -1.64 4.28
N ILE A 295 6.01 -1.60 4.70
CA ILE A 295 5.43 -2.66 5.54
C ILE A 295 5.23 -3.93 4.72
N ARG A 296 4.75 -3.79 3.48
CA ARG A 296 4.63 -4.87 2.51
C ARG A 296 5.98 -5.49 2.18
N ASP A 297 7.02 -4.69 1.94
CA ASP A 297 8.39 -5.17 1.69
C ASP A 297 8.88 -6.06 2.85
N VAL A 298 8.64 -5.62 4.09
CA VAL A 298 8.99 -6.38 5.30
C VAL A 298 8.18 -7.67 5.40
N ALA A 299 6.88 -7.62 5.11
CA ALA A 299 6.03 -8.80 5.09
C ALA A 299 6.51 -9.84 4.05
N GLN A 300 6.86 -9.40 2.84
CA GLN A 300 7.39 -10.27 1.79
C GLN A 300 8.76 -10.85 2.14
N TRP A 301 9.59 -10.08 2.84
CA TRP A 301 10.87 -10.56 3.36
C TRP A 301 10.67 -11.62 4.46
N ILE A 302 9.74 -11.38 5.40
CA ILE A 302 9.37 -12.37 6.44
C ILE A 302 8.81 -13.65 5.80
N ALA A 303 8.00 -13.52 4.75
CA ALA A 303 7.41 -14.63 4.01
C ALA A 303 8.44 -15.43 3.20
N ARG A 304 9.72 -15.03 3.14
CA ARG A 304 10.82 -15.78 2.47
C ARG A 304 10.44 -16.26 1.08
N LYS A 305 9.88 -15.35 0.29
CA LYS A 305 9.46 -15.59 -1.10
C LYS A 305 8.29 -16.56 -1.30
N GLU A 306 7.59 -16.94 -0.23
CA GLU A 306 6.37 -17.76 -0.32
C GLU A 306 5.16 -16.99 -0.85
N ILE A 307 5.19 -15.65 -0.80
CA ILE A 307 4.09 -14.78 -1.21
C ILE A 307 4.59 -13.81 -2.28
N ARG A 308 3.91 -13.77 -3.43
CA ARG A 308 4.27 -12.94 -4.57
C ARG A 308 3.04 -12.36 -5.26
N GLY A 309 3.06 -11.05 -5.49
CA GLY A 309 2.12 -10.37 -6.39
C GLY A 309 2.85 -9.87 -7.61
N VAL A 310 2.32 -10.14 -8.81
CA VAL A 310 2.95 -9.78 -10.06
C VAL A 310 1.97 -9.21 -11.06
N ASN A 311 2.40 -8.14 -11.73
CA ASN A 311 1.81 -7.59 -12.93
C ASN A 311 2.55 -8.12 -14.17
N LEU A 312 1.90 -8.92 -15.01
CA LEU A 312 2.56 -9.54 -16.16
C LEU A 312 2.89 -8.60 -17.31
N SER A 313 2.29 -7.41 -17.35
CA SER A 313 2.76 -6.35 -18.25
C SER A 313 4.20 -5.91 -17.92
N ASN A 314 4.66 -6.16 -16.69
CA ASN A 314 6.02 -5.87 -16.25
C ASN A 314 6.95 -7.08 -16.48
N LYS A 315 7.80 -6.97 -17.51
CA LYS A 315 8.78 -8.02 -17.89
C LYS A 315 9.72 -8.41 -16.74
N ASN A 316 10.12 -7.47 -15.89
CA ASN A 316 11.02 -7.75 -14.77
C ASN A 316 10.32 -8.63 -13.73
N GLN A 317 9.08 -8.30 -13.37
CA GLN A 317 8.31 -9.09 -12.42
C GLN A 317 7.99 -10.48 -12.96
N LYS A 318 7.65 -10.60 -14.25
CA LYS A 318 7.46 -11.90 -14.93
C LYS A 318 8.69 -12.79 -14.77
N SER A 319 9.87 -12.29 -15.15
CA SER A 319 11.13 -13.05 -15.10
C SER A 319 11.56 -13.47 -13.68
N LEU A 320 11.06 -12.78 -12.66
CA LEU A 320 11.35 -13.08 -11.26
C LEU A 320 10.60 -14.33 -10.80
N ILE A 321 9.32 -14.48 -11.18
CA ILE A 321 8.52 -15.66 -10.80
C ILE A 321 9.08 -16.94 -11.41
N GLU A 322 9.56 -16.88 -12.66
CA GLU A 322 10.05 -18.07 -13.37
C GLU A 322 11.25 -18.74 -12.70
N LYS A 323 11.93 -18.04 -11.78
CA LYS A 323 13.09 -18.53 -11.03
C LYS A 323 12.76 -19.00 -9.62
N GLU A 324 11.55 -18.73 -9.13
CA GLU A 324 11.18 -18.99 -7.74
C GLU A 324 10.38 -20.30 -7.62
N THR A 325 10.81 -21.17 -6.70
CA THR A 325 10.28 -22.54 -6.53
C THR A 325 9.57 -22.76 -5.18
N ASN A 326 9.38 -21.69 -4.41
CA ASN A 326 8.80 -21.76 -3.07
C ASN A 326 7.50 -20.97 -2.93
N ILE A 327 6.88 -20.55 -4.03
CA ILE A 327 5.68 -19.73 -4.00
C ILE A 327 4.49 -20.58 -3.53
N LYS A 328 3.82 -20.12 -2.47
CA LYS A 328 2.59 -20.70 -1.90
C LYS A 328 1.38 -19.82 -2.16
N CYS A 329 1.54 -18.50 -2.22
CA CYS A 329 0.49 -17.56 -2.56
C CYS A 329 0.97 -16.66 -3.70
N LEU A 330 0.23 -16.69 -4.82
CA LEU A 330 0.51 -15.92 -6.02
C LEU A 330 -0.69 -15.05 -6.35
N LEU A 331 -0.46 -13.74 -6.47
CA LEU A 331 -1.39 -12.82 -7.12
C LEU A 331 -0.87 -12.47 -8.50
N PHE A 332 -1.78 -12.57 -9.45
CA PHE A 332 -1.60 -12.25 -10.85
C PHE A 332 -2.48 -11.06 -11.21
N LYS A 333 -1.89 -10.06 -11.86
CA LYS A 333 -2.62 -8.95 -12.49
C LYS A 333 -2.28 -8.87 -13.97
N GLY A 334 -3.29 -8.94 -14.83
CA GLY A 334 -3.11 -8.98 -16.29
C GLY A 334 -4.21 -9.77 -16.99
N SER A 335 -4.01 -10.13 -18.26
CA SER A 335 -4.96 -10.97 -19.00
C SER A 335 -4.81 -12.44 -18.58
N TYR A 336 -5.91 -13.20 -18.51
CA TYR A 336 -5.87 -14.64 -18.30
C TYR A 336 -4.95 -15.38 -19.31
N LYS A 337 -4.80 -14.85 -20.53
CA LYS A 337 -3.86 -15.39 -21.52
C LYS A 337 -2.42 -15.37 -21.02
N ASP A 338 -2.01 -14.31 -20.34
CA ASP A 338 -0.63 -14.17 -19.91
C ASP A 338 -0.29 -15.17 -18.80
N LEU A 339 -1.28 -15.60 -18.01
CA LEU A 339 -1.14 -16.66 -17.00
C LEU A 339 -0.74 -17.99 -17.64
N TYR A 340 -1.35 -18.33 -18.78
CA TYR A 340 -1.02 -19.53 -19.54
C TYR A 340 0.43 -19.52 -20.06
N PHE A 341 0.92 -18.37 -20.48
CA PHE A 341 2.29 -18.21 -21.01
C PHE A 341 3.34 -17.95 -19.92
N CYS A 342 2.95 -17.86 -18.66
CA CYS A 342 3.89 -17.66 -17.57
C CYS A 342 4.41 -19.01 -17.08
N LYS A 343 5.72 -19.23 -17.18
CA LYS A 343 6.35 -20.45 -16.69
C LYS A 343 6.72 -20.26 -15.22
N PHE A 344 6.01 -20.88 -14.30
CA PHE A 344 6.40 -20.86 -12.89
C PHE A 344 6.19 -22.24 -12.25
N ASP A 345 6.92 -22.50 -11.16
CA ASP A 345 6.76 -23.72 -10.38
C ASP A 345 5.53 -23.60 -9.47
N ALA A 346 4.48 -24.36 -9.81
CA ALA A 346 3.22 -24.38 -9.09
C ALA A 346 3.12 -25.52 -8.06
N SER A 347 4.18 -26.32 -7.85
CA SER A 347 4.16 -27.53 -7.01
C SER A 347 3.85 -27.28 -5.53
N LYS A 348 4.04 -26.04 -5.07
CA LYS A 348 3.76 -25.59 -3.70
C LYS A 348 2.64 -24.55 -3.62
N LEU A 349 2.04 -24.19 -4.75
CA LEU A 349 1.03 -23.14 -4.80
C LEU A 349 -0.26 -23.61 -4.13
N GLU A 350 -0.68 -22.88 -3.10
CA GLU A 350 -1.87 -23.14 -2.30
C GLU A 350 -2.96 -22.08 -2.55
N THR A 351 -2.57 -20.86 -2.94
CA THR A 351 -3.49 -19.76 -3.22
C THR A 351 -3.10 -19.06 -4.51
N LEU A 352 -4.01 -19.03 -5.47
CA LEU A 352 -3.89 -18.30 -6.72
C LEU A 352 -4.98 -17.23 -6.79
N ILE A 353 -4.57 -15.97 -6.85
CA ILE A 353 -5.44 -14.81 -7.03
C ILE A 353 -5.19 -14.28 -8.43
N VAL A 354 -6.22 -14.14 -9.24
CA VAL A 354 -6.12 -13.62 -10.60
C VAL A 354 -7.05 -12.43 -10.72
N ILE A 355 -6.46 -11.27 -10.98
CA ILE A 355 -7.15 -10.00 -11.16
C ILE A 355 -7.00 -9.59 -12.62
N GLU A 356 -8.10 -9.66 -13.37
CA GLU A 356 -8.13 -9.27 -14.76
C GLU A 356 -8.22 -7.74 -14.90
N ASN A 357 -7.30 -7.18 -15.69
CA ASN A 357 -7.42 -5.80 -16.16
C ASN A 357 -8.30 -5.82 -17.42
N SER A 358 -9.59 -5.53 -17.27
CA SER A 358 -10.58 -5.57 -18.34
C SER A 358 -10.43 -4.38 -19.29
N GLU A 359 -9.62 -4.52 -20.34
CA GLU A 359 -9.68 -3.62 -21.52
C GLU A 359 -9.98 -4.38 -22.83
N GLU A 360 -9.83 -5.70 -22.88
CA GLU A 360 -10.10 -6.48 -24.08
C GLU A 360 -11.13 -7.58 -23.84
N ASN A 361 -12.35 -7.34 -24.32
CA ASN A 361 -13.42 -8.29 -24.62
C ASN A 361 -13.77 -9.39 -23.58
N TYR A 362 -15.03 -9.38 -23.15
CA TYR A 362 -15.75 -10.33 -22.30
C TYR A 362 -15.81 -11.80 -22.78
N TYR A 363 -14.78 -12.31 -23.45
CA TYR A 363 -14.68 -13.73 -23.67
C TYR A 363 -14.21 -14.35 -22.36
N MET A 364 -15.16 -14.87 -21.58
CA MET A 364 -14.86 -15.87 -20.55
C MET A 364 -13.97 -16.92 -21.19
N MET A 365 -12.67 -16.85 -20.91
CA MET A 365 -11.73 -17.84 -21.38
C MET A 365 -11.86 -19.03 -20.45
N GLU A 366 -12.17 -20.20 -21.01
CA GLU A 366 -12.05 -21.45 -20.28
C GLU A 366 -10.57 -21.64 -19.92
N ILE A 367 -10.26 -21.63 -18.62
CA ILE A 367 -8.95 -22.05 -18.14
C ILE A 367 -8.86 -23.56 -18.37
N PRO A 368 -7.97 -24.05 -19.24
CA PRO A 368 -7.92 -25.47 -19.56
C PRO A 368 -7.58 -26.29 -18.31
N ASN A 369 -8.19 -27.47 -18.16
CA ASN A 369 -7.89 -28.37 -17.03
C ASN A 369 -6.38 -28.68 -16.91
N SER A 370 -5.66 -28.70 -18.03
CA SER A 370 -4.20 -28.91 -18.07
C SER A 370 -3.40 -27.86 -17.30
N PHE A 371 -3.94 -26.67 -17.08
CA PHE A 371 -3.30 -25.67 -16.21
C PHE A 371 -3.25 -26.14 -14.75
N PHE A 372 -4.33 -26.76 -14.28
CA PHE A 372 -4.46 -27.23 -12.90
C PHE A 372 -3.77 -28.56 -12.62
N GLU A 373 -3.43 -29.35 -13.66
CA GLU A 373 -2.71 -30.63 -13.51
C GLU A 373 -1.39 -30.48 -12.73
N ASN A 374 -0.74 -29.32 -12.83
CA ASN A 374 0.52 -29.04 -12.14
C ASN A 374 0.36 -28.29 -10.80
N ILE A 375 -0.88 -27.98 -10.38
CA ILE A 375 -1.19 -27.18 -9.17
C ILE A 375 -1.91 -28.04 -8.11
N VAL A 376 -1.28 -29.16 -7.76
CA VAL A 376 -1.89 -30.20 -6.93
C VAL A 376 -2.22 -29.79 -5.48
N LYS A 377 -1.68 -28.66 -5.00
CA LYS A 377 -1.91 -28.15 -3.63
C LYS A 377 -2.87 -26.96 -3.56
N LEU A 378 -3.48 -26.58 -4.68
CA LEU A 378 -4.35 -25.41 -4.73
C LEU A 378 -5.55 -25.58 -3.79
N ARG A 379 -5.70 -24.64 -2.87
CA ARG A 379 -6.84 -24.53 -1.93
C ARG A 379 -7.76 -23.38 -2.30
N VAL A 380 -7.18 -22.29 -2.83
CA VAL A 380 -7.92 -21.09 -3.24
C VAL A 380 -7.58 -20.75 -4.67
N LEU A 381 -8.62 -20.68 -5.50
CA LEU A 381 -8.61 -19.95 -6.76
C LEU A 381 -9.57 -18.78 -6.61
N TYR A 382 -9.02 -17.57 -6.53
CA TYR A 382 -9.82 -16.35 -6.49
C TYR A 382 -9.69 -15.64 -7.84
N LEU A 383 -10.78 -15.57 -8.58
CA LEU A 383 -10.85 -14.87 -9.86
C LEU A 383 -11.67 -13.60 -9.66
N SER A 384 -11.08 -12.47 -9.99
CA SER A 384 -11.77 -11.19 -9.98
C SER A 384 -11.48 -10.46 -11.27
N SER A 385 -12.52 -9.81 -11.79
CA SER A 385 -12.38 -8.80 -12.84
C SER A 385 -12.77 -7.49 -12.19
N TYR A 386 -12.09 -6.39 -12.53
CA TYR A 386 -12.61 -5.08 -12.14
C TYR A 386 -13.92 -4.84 -12.89
N GLU A 387 -15.04 -5.14 -12.24
CA GLU A 387 -16.25 -4.36 -12.47
C GLU A 387 -16.01 -3.01 -11.79
N TYR A 388 -15.92 -1.96 -12.58
CA TYR A 388 -16.03 -0.60 -12.07
C TYR A 388 -17.40 -0.49 -11.36
N SER A 389 -17.42 -0.71 -10.05
CA SER A 389 -18.61 -0.51 -9.23
C SER A 389 -18.86 0.99 -9.15
N ILE A 390 -19.76 1.43 -10.03
CA ILE A 390 -20.43 2.72 -10.02
C ILE A 390 -21.16 2.81 -8.68
N TYR A 391 -20.72 3.72 -7.80
CA TYR A 391 -21.60 4.20 -6.73
C TYR A 391 -22.29 5.46 -7.25
N ASP A 392 -23.54 5.30 -7.69
CA ASP A 392 -24.50 6.40 -7.76
C ASP A 392 -24.72 6.91 -6.33
N GLY A 393 -24.13 8.07 -6.03
CA GLY A 393 -24.50 8.84 -4.86
C GLY A 393 -25.75 9.65 -5.17
N SER A 394 -26.92 9.03 -4.99
CA SER A 394 -28.19 9.75 -4.84
C SER A 394 -28.31 10.35 -3.45
#